data_AF-A0A136LGP5-F1
#
_entry.id   AF-A0A136LGP5-F1
#
_cell.length_a   1.000
_cell.length_b   1.000
_cell.length_c   1.000
_cell.angle_alpha   90.00
_cell.angle_beta   90.00
_cell.angle_gamma   90.00
#
_symmetry.space_group_name_H-M   'P 1'
#
loop_
_entity.id
_entity.type
_entity.pdbx_description
1 polymer ?
#
loop_
_entity_poly.entity_id
_entity_poly.type
_entity_poly.pdbx_seq_one_letter_code
_entity_poly.pdbx_strand_id
1 'polypeptide(L)'
;AYDLGAPDALYCTVGGGVSDWRIDLNSQGTFDLAITRAQIDAAFEQAVASGVNQVIGAGGLNNTFYALSDGQTITYMSPDLREPGKLYQFSFERNRCPLA
;
A
#
# COMPACT_ATOMS: atom_id res chain seq x y z
N ALA A 1 9.63 -26.44 5.61
CA ALA A 1 9.72 -24.99 5.84
C ALA A 1 8.51 -24.37 5.16
N TYR A 2 7.64 -23.69 5.92
CA TYR A 2 6.48 -23.02 5.33
C TYR A 2 6.98 -21.68 4.79
N ASP A 3 7.07 -21.60 3.48
CA ASP A 3 7.24 -20.35 2.75
C ASP A 3 5.88 -19.63 2.88
N LEU A 4 5.71 -18.89 3.98
CA LEU A 4 4.52 -18.07 4.12
C LEU A 4 4.67 -16.95 3.11
N GLY A 5 3.65 -16.81 2.25
CA GLY A 5 3.54 -15.72 1.30
C GLY A 5 3.68 -14.36 1.97
N ALA A 6 3.79 -13.31 1.16
CA ALA A 6 3.95 -11.93 1.61
C ALA A 6 3.07 -11.59 2.84
N PRO A 7 3.57 -10.79 3.81
CA PRO A 7 2.88 -10.48 5.07
C PRO A 7 1.62 -9.63 4.89
N ASP A 8 1.25 -9.31 3.65
CA ASP A 8 0.18 -8.40 3.31
C ASP A 8 -0.54 -8.88 2.04
N ALA A 9 -1.84 -8.62 2.00
CA ALA A 9 -2.68 -8.80 0.82
C ALA A 9 -3.40 -7.50 0.48
N LEU A 10 -3.19 -7.02 -0.74
CA LEU A 10 -3.80 -5.80 -1.25
C LEU A 10 -5.01 -6.13 -2.13
N TYR A 11 -6.14 -5.47 -1.87
CA TYR A 11 -7.37 -5.62 -2.64
C TYR A 11 -7.88 -4.26 -3.12
N CYS A 12 -8.45 -4.23 -4.33
CA CYS A 12 -9.18 -3.07 -4.80
C CYS A 12 -10.47 -2.89 -4.01
N THR A 13 -10.80 -1.66 -3.65
CA THR A 13 -12.06 -1.30 -3.00
C THR A 13 -13.04 -0.73 -4.03
N VAL A 14 -14.33 -0.74 -3.67
CA VAL A 14 -15.38 -0.03 -4.44
C VAL A 14 -15.02 1.46 -4.52
N GLY A 15 -15.19 2.06 -5.69
CA GLY A 15 -14.78 3.45 -5.93
C GLY A 15 -13.28 3.64 -6.20
N GLY A 16 -12.53 2.58 -6.51
CA GLY A 16 -11.15 2.66 -7.04
C GLY A 16 -10.07 2.95 -6.00
N GLY A 17 -10.31 2.63 -4.73
CA GLY A 17 -9.28 2.64 -3.69
C GLY A 17 -8.57 1.28 -3.54
N VAL A 18 -7.75 1.18 -2.50
CA VAL A 18 -7.01 -0.05 -2.15
C VAL A 18 -7.11 -0.29 -0.64
N SER A 19 -7.36 -1.53 -0.24
CA SER A 19 -7.29 -1.98 1.15
C SER A 19 -6.13 -2.94 1.36
N ASP A 20 -5.45 -2.79 2.49
CA ASP A 20 -4.44 -3.69 3.00
C ASP A 20 -5.00 -4.60 4.10
N TRP A 21 -4.59 -5.87 4.04
CA TRP A 21 -4.87 -6.91 5.01
C TRP A 21 -3.54 -7.55 5.42
N ARG A 22 -3.17 -7.36 6.69
CA ARG A 22 -1.98 -7.98 7.26
C ARG A 22 -2.22 -9.44 7.55
N ILE A 23 -1.24 -10.27 7.21
CA ILE A 23 -1.24 -11.70 7.43
C ILE A 23 -0.22 -11.99 8.54
N ASP A 24 -0.70 -12.43 9.70
CA ASP A 24 0.17 -12.74 10.83
C ASP A 24 0.97 -14.04 10.63
N LEU A 25 1.85 -14.35 11.58
CA LEU A 25 2.67 -15.57 11.55
C LEU A 25 1.85 -16.87 11.63
N ASN A 26 0.56 -16.79 12.00
CA ASN A 26 -0.40 -17.90 12.03
C ASN A 26 -1.28 -17.94 10.76
N SER A 27 -0.95 -17.17 9.72
CA SER A 27 -1.70 -17.05 8.46
C SER A 27 -3.10 -16.45 8.63
N GLN A 28 -3.33 -15.66 9.67
CA GLN A 28 -4.59 -14.96 9.89
C GLN A 28 -4.54 -13.56 9.30
N GLY A 29 -5.48 -13.27 8.39
CA GLY A 29 -5.67 -11.96 7.78
C GLY A 29 -6.45 -11.02 8.70
N THR A 30 -5.93 -9.84 8.98
CA THR A 30 -6.63 -8.76 9.70
C THR A 30 -6.58 -7.49 8.87
N PHE A 31 -7.71 -6.82 8.73
CA PHE A 31 -7.77 -5.51 8.08
C PHE A 31 -6.82 -4.53 8.78
N ASP A 32 -6.05 -3.79 7.98
CA ASP A 32 -5.12 -2.79 8.52
C ASP A 32 -5.54 -1.36 8.14
N LEU A 33 -5.72 -1.13 6.84
CA LEU A 33 -5.86 0.21 6.28
C LEU A 33 -6.60 0.13 4.94
N ALA A 34 -7.36 1.16 4.61
CA ALA A 34 -7.81 1.41 3.25
C ALA A 34 -7.54 2.86 2.84
N ILE A 35 -6.99 3.02 1.64
CA ILE A 35 -6.84 4.31 0.96
C ILE A 35 -7.95 4.46 -0.08
N THR A 36 -8.58 5.62 -0.10
CA THR A 36 -9.65 5.96 -1.05
C THR A 36 -9.06 6.56 -2.32
N ARG A 37 -9.85 6.57 -3.39
CA ARG A 37 -9.48 7.25 -4.63
C ARG A 37 -9.17 8.73 -4.42
N ALA A 38 -9.96 9.42 -3.60
CA ALA A 38 -9.74 10.83 -3.31
C ALA A 38 -8.38 11.08 -2.61
N GLN A 39 -7.99 10.20 -1.69
CA GLN A 39 -6.67 10.28 -1.04
C GLN A 39 -5.53 10.01 -2.03
N ILE A 40 -5.70 9.02 -2.91
CA ILE A 40 -4.73 8.71 -3.97
C ILE A 40 -4.54 9.95 -4.86
N ASP A 41 -5.63 10.54 -5.35
CA ASP A 41 -5.57 11.68 -6.26
C ASP A 41 -4.93 12.91 -5.61
N ALA A 42 -5.32 13.24 -4.37
CA ALA A 42 -4.73 14.34 -3.61
C ALA A 42 -3.23 14.16 -3.34
N ALA A 43 -2.79 12.94 -3.01
CA ALA A 43 -1.38 12.64 -2.78
C ALA A 43 -0.55 12.76 -4.06
N PHE A 44 -1.08 12.33 -5.22
CA PHE A 44 -0.39 12.50 -6.49
C PHE A 44 -0.28 13.97 -6.92
N GLU A 45 -1.31 14.79 -6.70
CA GLU A 45 -1.24 16.23 -6.96
C GLU A 45 -0.07 16.87 -6.19
N GLN A 46 0.07 16.52 -4.90
CA GLN A 46 1.17 16.99 -4.07
C GLN A 46 2.52 16.41 -4.50
N ALA A 47 2.58 15.13 -4.85
CA ALA A 47 3.83 14.45 -5.24
C ALA A 47 4.41 15.04 -6.52
N VAL A 48 3.56 15.29 -7.52
CA VAL A 48 3.95 15.91 -8.79
C VAL A 48 4.34 17.38 -8.59
N ALA A 49 3.56 18.15 -7.82
CA ALA A 49 3.84 19.57 -7.60
C ALA A 49 5.15 19.81 -6.83
N SER A 50 5.49 18.93 -5.88
CA SER A 50 6.70 19.05 -5.06
C SER A 50 7.93 18.33 -5.63
N GLY A 51 7.73 17.36 -6.55
CA GLY A 51 8.78 16.45 -6.99
C GLY A 51 9.18 15.40 -5.96
N VAL A 52 8.47 15.32 -4.81
CA VAL A 52 8.78 14.43 -3.68
C VAL A 52 7.64 13.44 -3.48
N ASN A 53 7.95 12.16 -3.27
CA ASN A 53 6.96 11.13 -2.98
C ASN A 53 6.13 11.48 -1.74
N GLN A 54 4.82 11.22 -1.79
CA GLN A 54 3.90 11.58 -0.71
C GLN A 54 3.28 10.34 -0.08
N VAL A 55 3.07 10.38 1.23
CA VAL A 55 2.31 9.34 1.93
C VAL A 55 0.83 9.50 1.59
N ILE A 56 0.21 8.42 1.11
CA ILE A 56 -1.25 8.34 0.89
C ILE A 56 -1.94 7.93 2.20
N GLY A 57 -1.36 6.93 2.88
CA GLY A 57 -1.85 6.41 4.15
C GLY A 57 -0.85 5.44 4.77
N ALA A 58 -0.90 5.33 6.10
CA ALA A 58 -0.09 4.41 6.88
C ALA A 58 -0.97 3.62 7.86
N GLY A 59 -0.72 2.33 7.97
CA GLY A 59 -1.42 1.39 8.82
C GLY A 59 -0.54 0.95 10.00
N GLY A 60 -0.87 -0.20 10.58
CA GLY A 60 -0.09 -0.79 11.66
C GLY A 60 1.29 -1.25 11.18
N LEU A 61 2.23 -1.36 12.12
CA LEU A 61 3.59 -1.88 11.86
C LEU A 61 4.36 -1.14 10.74
N ASN A 62 4.06 0.14 10.51
CA ASN A 62 4.69 0.97 9.46
C ASN A 62 4.36 0.57 8.01
N ASN A 63 3.27 -0.17 7.80
CA ASN A 63 2.68 -0.41 6.49
C ASN A 63 2.31 0.93 5.86
N THR A 64 2.86 1.28 4.70
CA THR A 64 2.69 2.63 4.14
C THR A 64 2.51 2.60 2.63
N PHE A 65 1.47 3.28 2.15
CA PHE A 65 1.29 3.60 0.75
C PHE A 65 1.88 4.97 0.41
N TYR A 66 2.62 5.02 -0.69
CA TYR A 66 3.22 6.23 -1.23
C TYR A 66 2.73 6.48 -2.65
N ALA A 67 2.37 7.72 -2.95
CA ALA A 67 2.26 8.24 -4.31
C ALA A 67 3.65 8.69 -4.75
N LEU A 68 4.19 8.09 -5.81
CA LEU A 68 5.48 8.51 -6.35
C LEU A 68 5.34 9.81 -7.13
N SER A 69 6.40 10.63 -7.14
CA SER A 69 6.42 11.90 -7.86
C SER A 69 6.45 11.75 -9.39
N ASP A 70 6.51 10.51 -9.90
CA ASP A 70 6.30 10.19 -11.32
C ASP A 70 4.84 10.40 -11.80
N GLY A 71 3.90 10.61 -10.87
CA GLY A 71 2.50 10.89 -11.17
C GLY A 71 1.64 9.66 -11.48
N GLN A 72 2.22 8.46 -11.50
CA GLN A 72 1.56 7.23 -11.97
C GLN A 72 1.70 6.04 -11.03
N THR A 73 2.77 5.95 -10.24
CA THR A 73 3.08 4.75 -9.46
C THR A 73 2.71 4.92 -8.00
N ILE A 74 1.95 3.95 -7.48
CA ILE A 74 1.78 3.75 -6.04
C ILE A 74 2.79 2.71 -5.60
N THR A 75 3.51 2.97 -4.51
CA THR A 75 4.37 1.99 -3.85
C THR A 75 3.84 1.73 -2.45
N TYR A 76 3.60 0.47 -2.14
CA TYR A 76 3.29 -0.01 -0.80
C TYR A 76 4.54 -0.64 -0.19
N MET A 77 4.84 -0.30 1.06
CA MET A 77 5.97 -0.83 1.83
C MET A 77 5.48 -1.41 3.16
N SER A 78 6.00 -2.58 3.53
CA SER A 78 5.65 -3.27 4.77
C SER A 78 6.86 -4.02 5.34
N PRO A 79 7.11 -3.97 6.67
CA PRO A 79 8.17 -4.76 7.29
C PRO A 79 7.90 -6.27 7.29
N ASP A 80 8.97 -7.05 7.11
CA ASP A 80 8.92 -8.49 7.34
C ASP A 80 8.75 -8.77 8.84
N LEU A 81 7.74 -9.57 9.19
CA LEU A 81 7.43 -9.93 10.59
C LEU A 81 8.48 -10.86 11.23
N ARG A 82 9.32 -11.53 10.43
CA ARG A 82 10.30 -12.53 10.86
C ARG A 82 11.72 -12.01 10.80
N GLU A 83 12.00 -11.09 9.88
CA GLU A 83 13.33 -10.58 9.60
C GLU A 83 13.39 -9.07 9.85
N PRO A 84 13.76 -8.63 11.06
CA PRO A 84 13.88 -7.21 11.38
C PRO A 84 14.78 -6.47 10.37
N GLY A 85 14.25 -5.39 9.80
CA GLY A 85 14.97 -4.56 8.82
C GLY A 85 14.77 -4.97 7.35
N LYS A 86 14.12 -6.11 7.08
CA LYS A 86 13.68 -6.46 5.73
C LYS A 86 12.31 -5.83 5.44
N LEU A 87 12.14 -5.34 4.22
CA LEU A 87 10.92 -4.67 3.74
C LEU A 87 10.40 -5.40 2.50
N TYR A 88 9.10 -5.63 2.45
CA TYR A 88 8.38 -5.92 1.23
C TYR A 88 8.00 -4.62 0.55
N GLN A 89 8.15 -4.59 -0.77
CA GLN A 89 7.75 -3.46 -1.59
C GLN A 89 6.93 -3.96 -2.78
N PHE A 90 5.74 -3.38 -2.96
CA PHE A 90 4.86 -3.65 -4.09
C PHE A 90 4.54 -2.34 -4.79
N SER A 91 4.79 -2.27 -6.10
CA SER A 91 4.51 -1.08 -6.91
C SER A 91 3.49 -1.40 -8.00
N PHE A 92 2.52 -0.51 -8.19
CA PHE A 92 1.47 -0.66 -9.18
C PHE A 92 0.96 0.71 -9.64
N GLU A 93 0.31 0.73 -10.81
CA GLU A 93 -0.23 1.98 -11.37
C GLU A 93 -1.43 2.49 -10.54
N ARG A 94 -1.52 3.80 -10.37
CA ARG A 94 -2.59 4.48 -9.61
C ARG A 94 -4.01 4.19 -10.09
N ASN A 95 -4.17 3.74 -11.33
CA ASN A 95 -5.44 3.40 -11.95
C ASN A 95 -5.67 1.88 -12.03
N ARG A 96 -4.86 1.08 -11.33
CA ARG A 96 -5.00 -0.38 -11.30
C ARG A 96 -6.37 -0.83 -10.80
N CYS A 97 -6.92 -0.12 -9.81
CA CYS A 97 -8.24 -0.41 -9.25
C CYS A 97 -9.34 0.37 -9.97
N PRO A 98 -10.39 -0.32 -10.47
CA PRO A 98 -11.47 0.31 -11.23
C PRO A 98 -12.41 1.14 -10.34
N LEU A 99 -13.00 2.19 -10.91
CA LEU A 99 -13.96 3.08 -10.24
C LEU A 99 -15.38 2.50 -10.08
N ALA A 100 -15.54 1.16 -10.18
CA ALA A 100 -16.82 0.45 -10.29
C ALA A 100 -17.91 0.95 -9.34
#